data_AF-A0A524H4V6-F1
#
_entry.id   AF-A0A524H4V6-F1
#
_cell.length_a   1.000
_cell.length_b   1.000
_cell.length_c   1.000
_cell.angle_alpha   90.00
_cell.angle_beta   90.00
_cell.angle_gamma   90.00
#
_symmetry.space_group_name_H-M   'P 1'
#
loop_
_entity.id
_entity.type
_entity.pdbx_description
1 polymer ?
#
loop_
_entity_poly.entity_id
_entity_poly.type
_entity_poly.pdbx_seq_one_letter_code
_entity_poly.pdbx_strand_id
1 'polypeptide(L)' 'MRLRPRGITITVALLAGIACGGASQEPLEIGAVAPGFSLTGATRDGVLASPVRLEDLRDKTVVISFFYRAKTKG' A
#
# COMPACT_ATOMS: atom_id res chain seq x y z
N MET A 1 5.26 48.08 38.64
CA MET A 1 5.26 46.70 38.10
C MET A 1 3.99 46.48 37.29
N ARG A 2 4.04 46.58 35.95
CA ARG A 2 2.89 46.33 35.06
C ARG A 2 3.11 45.00 34.33
N LEU A 3 2.31 44.00 34.70
CA LEU A 3 2.31 42.65 34.13
C LEU A 3 1.77 42.71 32.69
N ARG A 4 2.56 42.25 31.72
CA ARG A 4 2.11 42.10 30.32
C ARG A 4 1.61 40.65 30.11
N PRO A 5 0.35 40.41 29.71
CA PRO A 5 -0.10 39.08 29.33
C PRO A 5 0.43 38.79 27.92
N ARG A 6 1.42 37.88 27.81
CA ARG A 6 1.90 37.40 26.52
C ARG A 6 0.98 36.29 26.05
N GLY A 7 0.31 36.57 24.93
CA GLY A 7 -0.75 35.76 24.34
C GLY A 7 -0.33 34.31 24.11
N ILE A 8 -1.23 33.42 24.51
CA ILE A 8 -1.23 32.01 24.16
C ILE A 8 -1.74 31.93 22.72
N THR A 9 -0.83 31.80 21.77
CA THR A 9 -1.16 31.53 20.36
C THR A 9 -1.25 30.02 20.20
N ILE A 10 -2.47 29.47 20.26
CA ILE A 10 -2.77 28.08 19.93
C ILE A 10 -2.80 27.98 18.41
N THR A 11 -1.74 27.44 17.81
CA THR A 11 -1.76 27.04 16.39
C THR A 11 -2.36 25.64 16.32
N VAL A 12 -3.67 25.54 16.09
CA VAL A 12 -4.31 24.31 15.61
C VAL A 12 -3.93 24.15 14.13
N ALA A 13 -2.87 23.39 13.86
CA ALA A 13 -2.53 22.95 12.51
C ALA A 13 -3.25 21.62 12.24
N LEU A 14 -4.39 21.76 11.56
CA LEU A 14 -5.17 20.72 10.90
C LEU A 14 -4.28 19.95 9.91
N LEU A 15 -3.92 18.70 10.23
CA LEU A 15 -3.50 17.69 9.25
C LEU A 15 -4.65 16.71 9.06
N ALA A 16 -5.48 17.02 8.06
CA ALA A 16 -6.50 16.15 7.54
C ALA A 16 -5.87 14.99 6.74
N GLY A 17 -6.32 13.77 7.04
CA GLY A 17 -6.60 12.75 6.03
C GLY A 17 -5.41 12.05 5.36
N ILE A 18 -4.86 11.02 6.01
CA ILE A 18 -4.45 9.82 5.29
C ILE A 18 -5.52 8.77 5.59
N ALA A 19 -6.63 8.83 4.84
CA ALA A 19 -7.56 7.71 4.81
C ALA A 19 -6.83 6.56 4.08
N CYS A 20 -6.18 5.68 4.85
CA CYS A 20 -5.87 4.34 4.37
C CYS A 20 -7.24 3.68 4.15
N GLY A 21 -7.71 3.69 2.91
CA GLY A 21 -8.90 2.95 2.51
C GLY A 21 -8.64 1.47 2.73
N GLY A 22 -9.00 0.97 3.91
CA GLY A 22 -9.23 -0.44 4.12
C GLY A 22 -10.45 -0.82 3.31
N ALA A 23 -10.25 -1.10 2.02
CA ALA A 23 -11.27 -1.72 1.21
C ALA A 23 -11.71 -2.99 1.94
N SER A 24 -13.01 -3.14 2.17
CA SER A 24 -13.58 -4.43 2.57
C SER A 24 -13.01 -5.49 1.63
N GLN A 25 -12.32 -6.47 2.18
CA GLN A 25 -11.79 -7.61 1.41
C GLN A 25 -12.97 -8.54 1.11
N GLU A 26 -13.90 -8.07 0.29
CA GLU A 26 -14.91 -8.94 -0.30
C GLU A 26 -14.18 -9.93 -1.22
N PRO A 27 -14.52 -11.23 -1.13
CA PRO A 27 -13.97 -12.21 -2.06
C PRO A 27 -14.21 -11.77 -3.50
N LEU A 28 -13.21 -11.94 -4.35
CA LEU A 28 -13.35 -11.60 -5.77
C LEU A 28 -14.30 -12.60 -6.44
N GLU A 29 -15.38 -12.09 -7.05
CA GLU A 29 -16.35 -12.89 -7.78
C GLU A 29 -15.73 -13.54 -9.04
N ILE A 30 -16.22 -14.72 -9.41
CA ILE A 30 -15.74 -15.43 -10.60
C ILE A 30 -16.11 -14.64 -11.85
N GLY A 31 -15.13 -14.38 -12.72
CA GLY A 31 -15.32 -13.59 -13.95
C GLY A 31 -15.28 -12.08 -13.73
N ALA A 32 -15.11 -11.61 -12.49
CA ALA A 32 -14.83 -10.20 -12.23
C ALA A 32 -13.47 -9.80 -12.82
N VAL A 33 -13.38 -8.54 -13.27
CA VAL A 33 -12.11 -7.98 -13.74
C VAL A 33 -11.13 -7.94 -12.56
N ALA A 34 -9.94 -8.50 -12.78
CA ALA A 34 -8.88 -8.47 -11.78
C ALA A 34 -8.51 -7.01 -11.46
N PRO A 35 -8.45 -6.62 -10.17
CA PRO A 35 -8.07 -5.27 -9.78
C PRO A 35 -6.60 -5.01 -10.13
N GLY A 36 -6.29 -3.82 -10.62
CA GLY A 36 -4.90 -3.40 -10.87
C GLY A 36 -4.14 -3.28 -9.55
N PHE A 37 -2.97 -3.94 -9.46
CA PHE A 37 -2.09 -3.83 -8.30
C PHE A 37 -0.63 -3.92 -8.73
N SER A 38 0.23 -3.39 -7.85
CA SER A 38 1.68 -3.38 -8.02
C SER A 38 2.34 -3.93 -6.75
N LEU A 39 3.31 -4.82 -6.92
CA LEU A 39 4.04 -5.44 -5.83
C LEU A 39 5.54 -5.23 -5.99
N THR A 40 6.25 -5.07 -4.88
CA THR A 40 7.71 -5.18 -4.87
C THR A 40 8.09 -6.62 -5.18
N GLY A 41 8.74 -6.85 -6.32
CA GLY A 41 9.20 -8.18 -6.69
C GLY A 41 10.56 -8.50 -6.06
N ALA A 42 10.82 -9.78 -5.85
CA ALA A 42 12.11 -10.27 -5.36
C ALA A 42 12.46 -11.59 -6.04
N THR A 43 13.75 -11.80 -6.27
CA THR A 43 14.31 -13.04 -6.81
C THR A 43 15.44 -13.53 -5.89
N ARG A 44 16.11 -14.63 -6.26
CA ARG A 44 17.32 -15.08 -5.54
C ARG A 44 18.43 -14.03 -5.50
N ASP A 45 18.43 -13.08 -6.43
CA ASP A 45 19.45 -12.03 -6.54
C ASP A 45 19.09 -10.77 -5.73
N GLY A 46 17.96 -10.79 -5.03
CA GLY A 46 17.47 -9.68 -4.20
C GLY A 46 16.20 -9.03 -4.74
N VAL A 47 15.95 -7.82 -4.25
CA VAL A 47 14.75 -7.03 -4.61
C VAL A 47 14.92 -6.46 -6.01
N LEU A 48 13.87 -6.57 -6.83
CA LEU A 48 13.86 -5.99 -8.18
C LEU A 48 13.83 -4.47 -8.10
N ALA A 49 14.58 -3.81 -8.99
CA ALA A 49 14.59 -2.35 -9.08
C ALA A 49 13.25 -1.78 -9.53
N SER A 50 12.55 -2.51 -10.40
CA SER A 50 11.22 -2.17 -10.88
C SER A 50 10.17 -3.06 -10.19
N PRO A 51 9.04 -2.50 -9.76
CA PRO A 51 7.94 -3.28 -9.22
C PRO A 51 7.30 -4.14 -10.31
N VAL A 52 6.61 -5.20 -9.90
CA VAL A 52 5.82 -6.05 -10.79
C VAL A 52 4.39 -5.53 -10.78
N ARG A 53 3.87 -5.17 -11.95
CA ARG A 53 2.49 -4.68 -12.12
C ARG A 53 1.66 -5.69 -12.87
N LEU A 54 0.37 -5.81 -12.51
CA LEU A 54 -0.54 -6.71 -13.22
C LEU A 54 -0.72 -6.28 -14.68
N GLU A 55 -0.65 -4.98 -14.96
CA GLU A 55 -0.75 -4.42 -16.31
C GLU A 55 0.37 -4.88 -17.26
N ASP A 56 1.56 -5.18 -16.73
CA ASP A 56 2.69 -5.65 -17.55
C ASP A 56 2.50 -7.10 -18.03
N LEU A 57 1.54 -7.82 -17.41
CA LEU A 57 1.19 -9.21 -17.72
C LEU A 57 -0.11 -9.33 -18.52
N ARG A 58 -0.57 -8.23 -19.14
CA ARG A 58 -1.71 -8.25 -20.06
C ARG A 58 -1.50 -9.31 -21.16
N ASP A 59 -2.62 -9.88 -21.62
CA ASP A 59 -2.67 -10.92 -22.65
C ASP A 59 -2.01 -12.26 -22.24
N LYS A 60 -1.68 -12.43 -20.96
CA LYS A 60 -1.20 -13.69 -20.39
C LYS A 60 -2.20 -14.23 -19.38
N THR A 61 -2.35 -15.55 -19.34
CA THR A 61 -3.02 -16.23 -18.23
C THR A 61 -2.06 -16.29 -17.04
N VAL A 62 -2.41 -15.63 -15.94
CA VAL A 62 -1.59 -15.53 -14.74
C VAL A 62 -2.30 -16.24 -13.59
N VAL A 63 -1.57 -17.07 -12.85
CA VAL A 63 -2.04 -17.68 -11.61
C VAL A 63 -1.38 -16.94 -10.45
N ILE A 64 -2.19 -16.39 -9.55
CA ILE A 64 -1.73 -15.71 -8.34
C ILE A 64 -1.93 -16.66 -7.16
N SER A 65 -0.84 -16.89 -6.44
CA SER A 65 -0.84 -17.77 -5.27
C SER A 65 -0.32 -17.00 -4.05
N PHE A 66 -1.10 -17.01 -2.96
CA PHE A 66 -0.72 -16.41 -1.70
C PHE A 66 -0.10 -17.44 -0.77
N PHE A 67 1.09 -17.16 -0.25
CA PHE A 67 1.76 -17.97 0.76
C PHE A 67 1.83 -17.18 2.06
N TYR A 68 1.36 -17.75 3.17
CA TYR A 68 1.34 -17.07 4.48
C TYR A 68 2.75 -16.77 5.03
N ARG A 69 3.78 -17.44 4.50
CA ARG A 69 5.17 -17.28 4.91
C ARG A 69 6.09 -17.49 3.72
N ALA A 70 7.09 -16.63 3.59
CA ALA A 70 8.15 -16.79 2.60
C ALA A 70 8.94 -18.08 2.89
N LYS A 71 9.07 -18.96 1.88
CA LYS A 71 9.93 -20.14 1.96
C LYS A 71 11.36 -19.77 1.58
N THR A 72 12.01 -18.95 2.40
CA THR A 72 13.44 -18.69 2.28
C THR A 72 14.22 -19.75 3.04
N LYS A 73 15.37 -20.20 2.52
CA LYS A 73 16.38 -20.83 3.38
C LYS A 73 16.93 -19.73 4.30
N GLY A 74 17.02 -20.04 5.59
CA GLY A 74 17.87 -19.27 6.50
C GLY A 74 19.32 -19.48 6.14
#